data_AF-A0A7C1LPP2-F1
#
_entry.id   AF-A0A7C1LPP2-F1
#
_cell.length_a   1.000
_cell.length_b   1.000
_cell.length_c   1.000
_cell.angle_alpha   90.00
_cell.angle_beta   90.00
_cell.angle_gamma   90.00
#
_symmetry.space_group_name_H-M   'P 1'
#
loop_
_entity.id
_entity.type
_entity.pdbx_description
1 polymer ?
#
loop_
_entity_poly.entity_id
_entity_poly.type
_entity_poly.pdbx_seq_one_letter_code
_entity_poly.pdbx_strand_id
1 'polypeptide(L)'
;MKQTILTLLIVLAFAVTVQAANITLSWKAPTMNADNTELTDLAGYTIYYGTASGDYLGNKQVVKPTGSIPNLTDDTTYYFMVTAHDTVGNESDPSDEVYVTTLAKDNGVSPAKIEGLACQQIVTINNCIGCIQNPVCEN
;
A
#
# COMPACT_ATOMS: atom_id res chain seq x y z
N MET A 1 44.97 -1.50 -44.15
CA MET A 1 44.46 -2.22 -42.96
C MET A 1 44.05 -1.21 -41.90
N LYS A 2 42.76 -0.90 -41.79
CA LYS A 2 42.17 -0.34 -40.57
C LYS A 2 40.74 -0.88 -40.50
N GLN A 3 40.53 -1.84 -39.61
CA GLN A 3 39.24 -2.47 -39.34
C GLN A 3 38.33 -1.46 -38.64
N THR A 4 37.13 -1.28 -39.16
CA THR A 4 36.06 -0.51 -38.51
C THR A 4 35.30 -1.46 -37.60
N ILE A 5 35.40 -1.26 -36.28
CA ILE A 5 34.72 -2.07 -35.26
C ILE A 5 33.30 -1.53 -35.07
N LEU A 6 32.32 -2.41 -35.26
CA LEU A 6 30.89 -2.19 -35.05
C LEU A 6 30.58 -2.31 -33.54
N THR A 7 30.18 -1.22 -32.88
CA THR A 7 29.79 -1.24 -31.46
C THR A 7 28.39 -1.83 -31.29
N LEU A 8 28.32 -3.04 -30.73
CA LEU A 8 27.10 -3.71 -30.28
C LEU A 8 26.74 -3.21 -28.87
N LEU A 9 25.67 -2.41 -28.76
CA LEU A 9 25.14 -1.93 -27.48
C LEU A 9 24.23 -3.03 -26.90
N ILE A 10 24.79 -3.90 -26.06
CA ILE A 10 24.01 -4.89 -25.30
C ILE A 10 23.32 -4.13 -24.16
N VAL A 11 22.05 -3.79 -24.35
CA VAL A 11 21.19 -3.30 -23.26
C VAL A 11 20.83 -4.50 -22.40
N LEU A 12 21.53 -4.68 -21.28
CA LEU A 12 21.16 -5.64 -20.25
C LEU A 12 19.92 -5.09 -19.52
N ALA A 13 18.73 -5.47 -19.96
CA ALA A 13 17.49 -5.14 -19.27
C ALA A 13 17.39 -6.01 -18.01
N PHE A 14 17.84 -5.48 -16.86
CA PHE A 14 17.43 -6.02 -15.57
C PHE A 14 15.94 -5.70 -15.39
N ALA A 15 15.11 -6.74 -15.34
CA ALA A 15 13.72 -6.59 -14.96
C ALA A 15 13.67 -6.19 -13.47
N VAL A 16 13.55 -4.89 -13.20
CA VAL A 16 13.24 -4.42 -11.85
C VAL A 16 11.78 -4.73 -11.61
N THR A 17 11.48 -5.76 -10.84
CA THR A 17 10.13 -5.99 -10.35
C THR A 17 9.80 -4.92 -9.32
N VAL A 18 9.24 -3.80 -9.78
CA VAL A 18 8.63 -2.78 -8.91
C VAL A 18 7.33 -3.41 -8.39
N GLN A 19 7.34 -3.86 -7.14
CA GLN A 19 6.08 -4.04 -6.43
C GLN A 19 5.63 -2.65 -5.98
N ALA A 20 4.33 -2.44 -6.18
CA ALA A 20 3.69 -1.14 -6.15
C ALA A 20 2.67 -1.18 -5.01
N ALA A 21 2.97 -0.51 -3.91
CA ALA A 21 2.00 -0.29 -2.86
C ALA A 21 0.92 0.69 -3.34
N ASN A 22 -0.31 0.45 -2.90
CA ASN A 22 -1.46 1.32 -3.18
C ASN A 22 -1.99 1.83 -1.86
N ILE A 23 -1.97 3.15 -1.65
CA ILE A 23 -2.55 3.78 -0.46
C ILE A 23 -3.91 4.36 -0.84
N THR A 24 -4.92 4.16 0.01
CA THR A 24 -6.24 4.77 -0.13
C THR A 24 -6.49 5.71 1.03
N LEU A 25 -6.85 6.94 0.71
CA LEU A 25 -7.17 8.00 1.65
C LEU A 25 -8.68 8.24 1.64
N SER A 26 -9.21 8.62 2.79
CA SER A 26 -10.58 9.12 2.95
C SER A 26 -10.58 10.26 3.96
N TRP A 27 -11.47 11.22 3.76
CA TRP A 27 -11.57 12.41 4.59
C TRP A 27 -13.02 12.88 4.68
N LYS A 28 -13.26 13.89 5.52
CA LYS A 28 -14.56 14.55 5.61
C LYS A 28 -14.59 15.74 4.66
N ALA A 29 -15.64 15.84 3.85
CA ALA A 29 -15.86 16.99 2.97
C ALA A 29 -16.10 18.28 3.78
N PRO A 30 -15.56 19.44 3.35
CA PRO A 30 -15.92 20.73 3.92
C PRO A 30 -17.38 21.08 3.57
N THR A 31 -18.01 21.87 4.44
CA THR A 31 -19.40 22.35 4.26
C THR A 31 -19.50 23.88 4.28
N MET A 32 -18.38 24.57 4.47
CA MET A 32 -18.30 26.03 4.56
C MET A 32 -17.09 26.54 3.78
N ASN A 33 -17.21 27.75 3.25
CA ASN A 33 -16.12 28.54 2.71
C ASN A 33 -15.26 29.13 3.84
N ALA A 34 -14.08 29.65 3.49
CA ALA A 34 -13.17 30.29 4.45
C ALA A 34 -13.76 31.55 5.11
N ASP A 35 -14.77 32.18 4.50
CA ASP A 35 -15.51 33.33 5.04
C ASP A 35 -16.75 32.92 5.87
N ASN A 36 -16.89 31.64 6.21
CA ASN A 36 -18.00 31.02 6.93
C ASN A 36 -19.36 31.03 6.20
N THR A 37 -19.39 31.34 4.91
CA THR A 37 -20.59 31.10 4.08
C THR A 37 -20.75 29.61 3.77
N GLU A 38 -21.98 29.19 3.41
CA GLU A 38 -22.25 27.80 3.02
C GLU A 38 -21.53 27.47 1.70
N LEU A 39 -20.79 26.36 1.69
CA LEU A 39 -20.12 25.87 0.49
C LEU A 39 -21.14 25.10 -0.37
N THR A 40 -21.49 25.65 -1.53
CA THR A 40 -22.53 25.10 -2.41
C THR A 40 -21.98 24.66 -3.77
N ASP A 41 -20.72 24.97 -4.06
CA ASP A 41 -20.05 24.83 -5.34
C ASP A 41 -18.74 24.03 -5.25
N LEU A 42 -18.63 23.14 -4.26
CA LEU A 42 -17.53 22.18 -4.15
C LEU A 42 -17.45 21.27 -5.39
N ALA A 43 -16.33 21.33 -6.12
CA ALA A 43 -16.14 20.57 -7.36
C ALA A 43 -15.28 19.32 -7.17
N GLY A 44 -14.32 19.34 -6.23
CA GLY A 44 -13.46 18.20 -5.98
C GLY A 44 -12.33 18.48 -5.01
N TYR A 45 -11.31 17.64 -5.09
CA TYR A 45 -10.16 17.64 -4.19
C TYR A 45 -8.87 17.37 -4.95
N THR A 46 -7.77 17.90 -4.45
CA THR A 46 -6.42 17.54 -4.89
C THR A 46 -5.69 16.86 -3.74
N ILE A 47 -5.26 15.62 -3.95
CA ILE A 47 -4.38 14.91 -3.02
C ILE A 47 -2.95 15.26 -3.40
N TYR A 48 -2.16 15.75 -2.46
CA TYR A 48 -0.72 15.98 -2.60
C TYR A 48 0.03 14.91 -1.85
N TYR A 49 1.13 14.41 -2.43
CA TYR A 49 1.93 13.37 -1.80
C TYR A 49 3.41 13.45 -2.16
N GLY A 50 4.26 13.02 -1.22
CA GLY A 50 5.72 13.06 -1.35
C GLY A 50 6.41 12.15 -0.33
N THR A 51 7.73 12.03 -0.42
CA THR A 51 8.54 11.21 0.50
C THR A 51 9.20 12.04 1.61
N ALA A 52 8.94 13.35 1.65
CA ALA A 52 9.40 14.26 2.68
C ALA A 52 8.23 15.14 3.16
N SER A 53 8.17 15.38 4.46
CA SER A 53 7.15 16.25 5.07
C SER A 53 7.25 17.66 4.50
N GLY A 54 6.12 18.21 4.08
CA GLY A 54 6.03 19.53 3.45
C GLY A 54 6.59 19.64 2.04
N ASP A 55 7.09 18.57 1.43
CA ASP A 55 7.59 18.54 0.05
C ASP A 55 6.86 17.47 -0.78
N TYR A 56 5.88 17.92 -1.55
CA TYR A 56 4.95 17.07 -2.29
C TYR A 56 5.23 17.14 -3.80
N LEU A 57 5.93 16.15 -4.33
CA LEU A 57 6.28 16.07 -5.75
C LEU A 57 5.16 15.50 -6.63
N GLY A 58 4.16 14.85 -6.01
CA GLY A 58 3.02 14.24 -6.69
C GLY A 58 1.70 14.88 -6.28
N ASN A 59 0.75 14.92 -7.22
CA ASN A 59 -0.63 15.24 -6.91
C ASN A 59 -1.61 14.42 -7.76
N LYS A 60 -2.85 14.29 -7.26
CA LYS A 60 -3.94 13.62 -7.95
C LYS A 60 -5.29 14.26 -7.61
N GLN A 61 -6.03 14.65 -8.65
CA GLN A 61 -7.39 15.16 -8.47
C GLN A 61 -8.42 14.03 -8.38
N VAL A 62 -9.41 14.23 -7.51
CA VAL A 62 -10.57 13.34 -7.33
C VAL A 62 -11.83 14.16 -7.03
N VAL A 63 -13.01 13.60 -7.36
CA VAL A 63 -14.30 14.27 -7.16
C VAL A 63 -15.04 13.80 -5.90
N LYS A 64 -14.59 12.71 -5.27
CA LYS A 64 -15.16 12.17 -4.03
C LYS A 64 -14.20 12.41 -2.87
N PRO A 65 -14.66 12.42 -1.60
CA PRO A 65 -13.80 12.57 -0.43
C PRO A 65 -13.03 11.27 -0.11
N THR A 66 -12.53 10.63 -1.16
CA THR A 66 -11.68 9.44 -1.13
C THR A 66 -10.88 9.37 -2.41
N GLY A 67 -9.64 8.89 -2.32
CA GLY A 67 -8.81 8.64 -3.49
C GLY A 67 -7.69 7.66 -3.18
N SER A 68 -7.24 6.97 -4.22
CA SER A 68 -6.12 6.04 -4.14
C SER A 68 -4.92 6.56 -4.91
N ILE A 69 -3.74 6.48 -4.28
CA ILE A 69 -2.45 6.73 -4.92
C ILE A 69 -1.79 5.38 -5.20
N PRO A 70 -1.75 4.95 -6.48
CA PRO A 70 -1.16 3.68 -6.85
C PRO A 70 0.34 3.81 -7.09
N ASN A 71 1.01 2.68 -7.24
CA ASN A 71 2.41 2.61 -7.70
C ASN A 71 3.41 3.33 -6.78
N LEU A 72 3.15 3.30 -5.48
CA LEU A 72 4.10 3.76 -4.48
C LEU A 72 5.20 2.71 -4.28
N THR A 73 6.41 3.18 -3.97
CA THR A 73 7.54 2.30 -3.72
C THR A 73 7.37 1.63 -2.37
N ASP A 74 7.62 0.32 -2.30
CA ASP A 74 7.59 -0.45 -1.05
C ASP A 74 8.61 0.06 -0.03
N ASP A 75 8.42 -0.26 1.25
CA ASP A 75 9.29 0.14 2.36
C ASP A 75 9.64 1.66 2.40
N THR A 76 8.73 2.51 1.92
CA THR A 76 8.93 3.95 1.80
C THR A 76 7.86 4.70 2.59
N THR A 77 8.28 5.71 3.35
CA THR A 77 7.36 6.63 4.02
C THR A 77 6.89 7.70 3.05
N TYR A 78 5.56 7.83 2.93
CA TYR A 78 4.91 8.86 2.16
C TYR A 78 4.10 9.78 3.08
N TYR A 79 4.12 11.06 2.74
CA TYR A 79 3.38 12.14 3.38
C TYR A 79 2.25 12.58 2.45
N PHE A 80 1.10 12.93 3.01
CA PHE A 80 -0.11 13.26 2.27
C PHE A 80 -0.82 14.45 2.90
N MET A 81 -1.34 15.33 2.04
CA MET A 81 -2.34 16.34 2.41
C MET A 81 -3.39 16.44 1.31
N VAL A 82 -4.54 17.02 1.64
CA VAL A 82 -5.64 17.21 0.67
C VAL A 82 -6.14 18.65 0.74
N THR A 83 -6.41 19.23 -0.42
CA THR A 83 -7.16 20.48 -0.56
C THR A 83 -8.51 20.20 -1.23
N ALA A 84 -9.48 21.07 -0.99
CA ALA A 84 -10.71 21.14 -1.77
C ALA A 84 -10.61 22.22 -2.85
N HIS A 85 -11.33 22.08 -3.95
CA HIS A 85 -11.50 23.16 -4.92
C HIS A 85 -12.96 23.32 -5.36
N ASP A 86 -13.35 24.56 -5.63
CA ASP A 86 -14.69 24.91 -6.13
C ASP A 86 -14.79 24.82 -7.67
N THR A 87 -15.98 25.09 -8.21
CA THR A 87 -16.25 25.02 -9.65
C THR A 87 -15.49 26.05 -10.50
N VAL A 88 -14.94 27.10 -9.89
CA VAL A 88 -14.14 28.13 -10.57
C VAL A 88 -12.63 27.96 -10.33
N GLY A 89 -12.24 26.97 -9.53
CA GLY A 89 -10.87 26.57 -9.29
C GLY A 89 -10.20 27.25 -8.10
N ASN A 90 -10.95 27.91 -7.20
CA ASN A 90 -10.37 28.37 -5.95
C ASN A 90 -10.07 27.16 -5.07
N GLU A 91 -8.87 27.14 -4.48
CA GLU A 91 -8.38 26.04 -3.66
C GLU A 91 -8.41 26.43 -2.18
N SER A 92 -8.78 25.48 -1.32
CA SER A 92 -8.78 25.67 0.14
C SER A 92 -7.37 25.67 0.72
N ASP A 93 -7.24 26.08 1.98
CA ASP A 93 -6.09 25.70 2.80
C ASP A 93 -5.95 24.15 2.84
N PRO A 94 -4.71 23.63 2.96
CA PRO A 94 -4.47 22.21 3.04
C PRO A 94 -4.99 21.60 4.34
N SER A 95 -5.35 20.32 4.29
CA SER A 95 -5.58 19.51 5.49
C SER A 95 -4.33 19.41 6.37
N ASP A 96 -4.51 18.90 7.60
CA ASP A 96 -3.39 18.35 8.36
C ASP A 96 -2.65 17.28 7.53
N GLU A 97 -1.33 17.27 7.64
CA GLU A 97 -0.49 16.26 6.99
C GLU A 97 -0.60 14.93 7.73
N VAL A 98 -0.69 13.84 6.96
CA VAL A 98 -0.60 12.47 7.48
C VAL A 98 0.51 11.73 6.77
N TYR A 99 1.09 10.72 7.43
CA TYR A 99 2.12 9.88 6.83
C TYR A 99 1.80 8.39 6.97
N VAL A 100 2.27 7.61 6.01
CA VAL A 100 2.12 6.15 5.97
C VAL A 100 3.40 5.54 5.40
N THR A 101 3.90 4.50 6.05
CA THR A 101 5.01 3.68 5.52
C THR A 101 4.42 2.46 4.83
N THR A 102 4.72 2.30 3.54
CA THR A 102 4.31 1.12 2.78
C THR A 102 5.04 -0.11 3.31
N LEU A 103 4.40 -1.28 3.26
CA LEU A 103 5.05 -2.51 3.68
C LEU A 103 6.26 -2.82 2.81
N ALA A 104 7.26 -3.48 3.42
CA ALA A 104 8.35 -4.05 2.66
C ALA A 104 7.81 -5.13 1.72
N LYS A 105 8.46 -5.23 0.56
CA LYS A 105 8.19 -6.28 -0.41
C LYS A 105 8.36 -7.64 0.25
N ASP A 106 7.39 -8.54 0.06
CA ASP A 106 7.59 -9.94 0.39
C ASP A 106 8.75 -10.46 -0.48
N ASN A 107 9.83 -10.89 0.16
CA ASN A 107 10.99 -11.46 -0.52
C ASN A 107 10.72 -12.87 -1.04
N GLY A 108 9.50 -13.38 -0.89
CA GLY A 108 9.08 -14.71 -1.33
C GLY A 108 9.64 -15.82 -0.45
N VAL A 109 10.22 -15.47 0.71
CA VAL A 109 10.69 -16.46 1.66
C VAL A 109 9.47 -16.98 2.40
N SER A 110 9.12 -18.24 2.11
CA SER A 110 8.05 -18.93 2.84
C SER A 110 8.35 -18.93 4.34
N PRO A 111 7.33 -18.80 5.21
CA PRO A 111 7.52 -18.97 6.64
C PRO A 111 8.24 -20.27 6.98
N ALA A 112 9.02 -20.26 8.06
CA ALA A 112 9.67 -21.48 8.54
C ALA A 112 8.65 -22.60 8.77
N LYS A 113 9.05 -23.86 8.55
CA LYS A 113 8.22 -25.03 8.86
C LYS A 113 7.77 -24.94 10.33
N ILE A 114 6.54 -25.34 10.61
CA ILE A 114 6.07 -25.49 11.99
C ILE A 114 6.89 -26.61 12.67
N GLU A 115 7.50 -26.30 13.81
CA GLU A 115 8.18 -27.28 14.68
C GLU A 115 7.35 -27.53 15.94
N GLY A 116 7.52 -28.70 16.57
CA GLY A 116 6.84 -28.99 17.84
C GLY A 116 5.33 -29.24 17.76
N LEU A 117 4.80 -29.60 16.57
CA LEU A 117 3.43 -30.07 16.45
C LEU A 117 3.27 -31.37 17.26
N ALA A 118 2.58 -31.27 18.40
CA ALA A 118 2.33 -32.38 19.31
C ALA A 118 0.85 -32.46 19.67
N CYS A 119 0.32 -33.67 19.78
CA CYS A 119 -1.04 -33.90 20.25
C CYS A 119 -1.10 -33.69 21.77
N GLN A 120 -1.82 -32.66 22.22
CA GLN A 120 -1.86 -32.28 23.64
C GLN A 120 -2.92 -33.01 24.48
N GLN A 121 -3.78 -33.83 23.86
CA GLN A 121 -4.75 -34.64 24.61
C GLN A 121 -4.74 -36.10 24.13
N ILE A 122 -4.34 -36.97 25.05
CA ILE A 122 -4.53 -38.41 24.96
C ILE A 122 -5.90 -38.69 25.60
N VAL A 123 -6.89 -39.08 24.82
CA VAL A 123 -8.16 -39.58 25.35
C VAL A 123 -8.12 -41.10 25.32
N THR A 124 -8.27 -41.73 26.48
CA THR A 124 -8.37 -43.18 26.58
C THR A 124 -9.80 -43.61 26.29
N ILE A 125 -10.04 -44.23 25.13
CA ILE A 125 -11.22 -45.06 24.91
C ILE A 125 -10.71 -46.47 24.67
N ASN A 126 -11.11 -47.44 25.49
CA ASN A 126 -10.75 -48.85 25.34
C ASN A 126 -9.24 -49.13 25.22
N ASN A 127 -8.41 -48.48 26.05
CA ASN A 127 -6.97 -48.76 26.19
C ASN A 127 -6.07 -48.53 24.96
N CYS A 128 -6.53 -47.81 23.93
CA CYS A 128 -5.70 -47.44 22.78
C CYS A 128 -5.16 -46.01 22.92
N ILE A 129 -3.86 -45.81 22.62
CA ILE A 129 -3.18 -44.50 22.60
C ILE A 129 -2.90 -44.13 21.14
N GLY A 130 -3.40 -43.00 20.65
CA GLY A 130 -3.06 -42.51 19.32
C GLY A 130 -3.40 -41.04 19.10
N CYS A 131 -2.51 -40.33 18.39
CA CYS A 131 -2.93 -39.16 17.61
C CYS A 131 -3.78 -39.72 16.46
N ILE A 132 -4.97 -39.18 16.16
CA ILE A 132 -5.80 -39.69 15.05
C ILE A 132 -5.15 -39.30 13.71
N GLN A 133 -4.06 -39.96 13.35
CA GLN A 133 -3.50 -40.00 12.01
C GLN A 133 -3.38 -41.43 11.47
N ASN A 134 -3.60 -42.48 12.29
CA ASN A 134 -4.08 -43.80 11.85
C ASN A 134 -4.32 -44.74 13.05
N PRO A 135 -5.54 -44.87 13.61
CA PRO A 135 -5.79 -45.89 14.62
C PRO A 135 -6.06 -47.24 13.93
N VAL A 136 -5.10 -48.17 13.96
CA VAL A 136 -5.39 -49.59 13.78
C VAL A 136 -5.59 -50.17 15.18
N CYS A 137 -6.85 -50.32 15.58
CA CYS A 137 -7.20 -51.08 16.77
C CYS A 137 -7.50 -52.51 16.33
N GLU A 138 -6.52 -53.41 16.41
CA GLU A 138 -6.78 -54.85 16.38
C GLU A 138 -7.13 -55.31 17.79
N ASN A 139 -8.40 -55.66 17.99
CA ASN A 139 -8.87 -56.93 18.55
C ASN A 139 -10.40 -57.01 18.42
#